data_AF-A0A257UKY2-F1
#
_entry.id   AF-A0A257UKY2-F1
#
_cell.length_a   1.000
_cell.length_b   1.000
_cell.length_c   1.000
_cell.angle_alpha   90.00
_cell.angle_beta   90.00
_cell.angle_gamma   90.00
#
_symmetry.space_group_name_H-M   'P 1'
#
loop_
_entity.id
_entity.type
_entity.pdbx_description
1 polymer ?
#
loop_
_entity_poly.entity_id
_entity_poly.type
_entity_poly.pdbx_seq_one_letter_code
_entity_poly.pdbx_strand_id
1 'polypeptide(L)'
;VPTTLPTLDEALGDTHADARAFYDSILDAAASAAWPVLTVHAELEGGPYASDLRRFLRQSAARGIRPVPLGELLAARRATGVPLPQYPMAYGTVPGRHGTVFMPLQA
;
A
#
# COMPACT_ATOMS: atom_id res chain seq x y z
N VAL A 1 -2.73 11.55 1.38
CA VAL A 1 -3.04 10.29 2.11
C VAL A 1 -1.80 9.44 2.05
N PRO A 2 -1.22 9.01 3.17
CA PRO A 2 0.00 8.20 3.16
C PRO A 2 -0.26 6.81 2.59
N THR A 3 0.77 6.18 2.03
CA THR A 3 0.78 4.73 1.78
C THR A 3 0.82 4.00 3.11
N THR A 4 0.09 2.89 3.24
CA THR A 4 -0.06 2.16 4.52
C THR A 4 0.18 0.67 4.39
N LEU A 5 0.16 0.14 3.18
CA LEU A 5 0.55 -1.22 2.87
C LEU A 5 1.97 -1.25 2.27
N PRO A 6 2.72 -2.36 2.46
CA PRO A 6 4.03 -2.51 1.85
C PRO A 6 3.91 -2.54 0.32
N THR A 7 5.02 -2.26 -0.34
CA THR A 7 5.15 -2.25 -1.79
C THR A 7 5.83 -3.50 -2.33
N LEU A 8 5.65 -3.78 -3.61
CA LEU A 8 6.19 -5.00 -4.22
C LEU A 8 7.72 -5.00 -4.22
N ASP A 9 8.36 -3.87 -4.52
CA ASP A 9 9.81 -3.71 -4.47
C ASP A 9 10.37 -3.89 -3.05
N GLU A 10 9.69 -3.36 -2.02
CA GLU A 10 10.03 -3.64 -0.61
C GLU A 10 10.01 -5.14 -0.31
N ALA A 11 8.97 -5.84 -0.75
CA ALA A 11 8.83 -7.27 -0.52
C ALA A 11 9.87 -8.10 -1.28
N LEU A 12 10.18 -7.72 -2.53
CA LEU A 12 11.20 -8.37 -3.35
C LEU A 12 12.61 -8.17 -2.76
N GLY A 13 12.89 -6.98 -2.21
CA GLY A 13 14.17 -6.63 -1.58
C GLY A 13 14.42 -7.35 -0.26
N ASP A 14 13.41 -7.46 0.62
CA ASP A 14 13.58 -7.99 1.98
C ASP A 14 13.31 -9.49 2.12
N THR A 15 12.41 -10.09 1.30
CA THR A 15 11.85 -11.41 1.62
C THR A 15 12.03 -12.50 0.57
N HIS A 16 12.69 -12.25 -0.57
CA HIS A 16 12.69 -13.20 -1.70
C HIS A 16 11.26 -13.69 -2.03
N ALA A 17 10.24 -12.88 -1.72
CA ALA A 17 8.86 -13.29 -1.84
C ALA A 17 8.45 -13.28 -3.32
N ASP A 18 7.79 -14.35 -3.75
CA ASP A 18 7.07 -14.39 -5.01
C ASP A 18 6.00 -13.27 -5.02
N ALA A 19 5.93 -12.48 -6.10
CA ALA A 19 4.94 -11.41 -6.28
C ALA A 19 3.51 -11.92 -6.04
N ARG A 20 3.25 -13.18 -6.38
CA ARG A 20 1.98 -13.84 -6.10
C ARG A 20 1.70 -13.98 -4.60
N ALA A 21 2.68 -14.42 -3.82
CA ALA A 21 2.56 -14.53 -2.36
C ALA A 21 2.40 -13.16 -1.72
N PHE A 22 3.15 -12.16 -2.21
CA PHE A 22 2.97 -10.76 -1.81
C PHE A 22 1.52 -10.32 -2.01
N TYR A 23 0.96 -10.41 -3.22
CA TYR A 23 -0.41 -9.97 -3.47
C TYR A 23 -1.47 -10.75 -2.70
N ASP A 24 -1.27 -12.06 -2.49
CA ASP A 24 -2.17 -12.85 -1.65
C ASP A 24 -2.17 -12.31 -0.19
N SER A 25 -1.00 -11.96 0.36
CA SER A 25 -0.91 -11.30 1.68
C SER A 25 -1.53 -9.90 1.71
N ILE A 26 -1.42 -9.13 0.62
CA ILE A 26 -2.00 -7.79 0.51
C ILE A 26 -3.54 -7.86 0.53
N LEU A 27 -4.14 -8.88 -0.06
CA LEU A 27 -5.60 -9.06 0.01
C LEU A 27 -6.08 -9.23 1.46
N ASP A 28 -5.34 -9.96 2.29
CA ASP A 28 -5.68 -10.18 3.70
C ASP A 28 -5.42 -8.92 4.54
N ALA A 29 -4.31 -8.23 4.29
CA ALA A 29 -3.99 -6.95 4.93
C ALA A 29 -5.02 -5.87 4.58
N ALA A 30 -5.44 -5.79 3.32
CA ALA A 30 -6.43 -4.83 2.86
C ALA A 30 -7.82 -5.06 3.49
N ALA A 31 -8.18 -6.31 3.78
CA ALA A 31 -9.44 -6.66 4.42
C ALA A 31 -9.48 -6.32 5.93
N SER A 32 -8.32 -6.26 6.58
CA SER A 32 -8.19 -6.01 8.03
C SER A 32 -7.80 -4.57 8.39
N ALA A 33 -7.19 -3.83 7.47
CA ALA A 33 -6.79 -2.45 7.69
C ALA A 33 -7.99 -1.48 7.61
N ALA A 34 -8.00 -0.47 8.50
CA ALA A 34 -9.02 0.58 8.45
C ALA A 34 -8.91 1.46 7.19
N TRP A 35 -7.69 1.67 6.68
CA TRP A 35 -7.41 2.56 5.55
C TRP A 35 -6.25 2.01 4.70
N PRO A 36 -6.47 0.91 3.95
CA PRO A 36 -5.44 0.29 3.13
C PRO A 36 -5.11 1.16 1.92
N VAL A 37 -3.85 1.54 1.80
CA VAL A 37 -3.31 2.27 0.65
C VAL A 37 -2.08 1.52 0.16
N LEU A 38 -2.25 0.81 -0.95
CA LEU A 38 -1.21 0.11 -1.68
C LEU A 38 -0.64 1.04 -2.74
N THR A 39 0.68 1.21 -2.76
CA THR A 39 1.39 1.87 -3.86
C THR A 39 1.72 0.83 -4.93
N VAL A 40 1.51 1.18 -6.20
CA VAL A 40 1.73 0.33 -7.37
C VAL A 40 2.67 1.08 -8.32
N HIS A 41 3.80 0.50 -8.69
CA HIS A 41 4.76 1.13 -9.60
C HIS A 41 4.45 0.78 -11.05
N ALA A 42 4.38 1.81 -11.90
CA ALA A 42 4.10 1.59 -13.32
C ALA A 42 5.18 0.74 -14.00
N GLU A 43 6.45 0.88 -13.58
CA GLU A 43 7.58 0.13 -14.13
C GLU A 43 7.51 -1.37 -13.81
N LEU A 44 7.21 -1.73 -12.56
CA LEU A 44 7.25 -3.12 -12.10
C LEU A 44 5.91 -3.82 -12.33
N GLU A 45 4.85 -3.31 -11.72
CA GLU A 45 3.51 -3.88 -11.78
C GLU A 45 2.80 -3.60 -13.10
N GLY A 46 3.26 -2.60 -13.87
CA GLY A 46 2.84 -2.39 -15.26
C GLY A 46 3.68 -3.16 -16.29
N GLY A 47 4.87 -3.64 -15.92
CA GLY A 47 5.78 -4.39 -16.76
C GLY A 47 5.82 -5.88 -16.39
N PRO A 48 6.93 -6.39 -15.81
CA PRO A 48 7.12 -7.81 -15.57
C PRO A 48 6.05 -8.46 -14.68
N TYR A 49 5.45 -7.70 -13.75
CA TYR A 49 4.45 -8.22 -12.80
C TYR A 49 3.00 -7.87 -13.18
N ALA A 50 2.76 -7.45 -14.43
CA ALA A 50 1.42 -7.09 -14.90
C ALA A 50 0.41 -8.26 -14.80
N SER A 51 0.87 -9.49 -14.94
CA SER A 51 0.01 -10.68 -14.83
C SER A 51 -0.49 -10.90 -13.39
N ASP A 52 0.39 -10.67 -12.42
CA ASP A 52 0.13 -10.77 -10.99
C ASP A 52 -0.78 -9.65 -10.52
N LEU A 53 -0.51 -8.40 -10.94
CA LEU A 53 -1.40 -7.27 -10.67
C LEU A 53 -2.81 -7.52 -11.20
N ARG A 54 -2.95 -8.03 -12.44
CA ARG A 54 -4.27 -8.37 -13.01
C ARG A 54 -4.99 -9.45 -12.19
N ARG A 55 -4.25 -10.45 -11.71
CA ARG A 55 -4.81 -11.50 -10.83
C ARG A 55 -5.26 -10.90 -9.50
N PHE A 56 -4.42 -10.09 -8.87
CA PHE A 56 -4.73 -9.37 -7.63
C PHE A 56 -6.00 -8.52 -7.76
N LEU A 57 -6.16 -7.78 -8.86
CA LEU A 57 -7.36 -6.96 -9.11
C LEU A 57 -8.62 -7.83 -9.25
N ARG A 58 -8.54 -8.98 -9.93
CA ARG A 58 -9.68 -9.92 -10.02
C ARG A 58 -10.04 -10.52 -8.67
N GLN A 59 -9.05 -10.93 -7.87
CA GLN A 59 -9.28 -11.48 -6.53
C GLN A 59 -9.82 -10.41 -5.58
N SER A 60 -9.29 -9.18 -5.64
CA SER A 60 -9.81 -8.03 -4.90
C SER A 60 -11.30 -7.83 -5.18
N ALA A 61 -11.68 -7.77 -6.47
CA ALA A 61 -13.06 -7.62 -6.87
C ALA A 61 -13.96 -8.77 -6.37
N ALA A 62 -13.47 -10.01 -6.44
CA ALA A 62 -14.19 -11.18 -5.93
C ALA A 62 -14.39 -11.15 -4.40
N ARG A 63 -13.49 -10.49 -3.66
CA ARG A 63 -13.62 -10.24 -2.21
C ARG A 63 -14.41 -8.96 -1.87
N GLY A 64 -14.96 -8.28 -2.87
CA GLY A 64 -15.69 -7.01 -2.68
C GLY A 64 -14.79 -5.80 -2.39
N ILE A 65 -13.47 -5.94 -2.52
CA ILE A 65 -12.51 -4.85 -2.37
C ILE A 65 -12.55 -4.00 -3.63
N ARG A 66 -12.78 -2.69 -3.48
CA ARG A 66 -12.86 -1.74 -4.59
C ARG A 66 -11.78 -0.66 -4.47
N PRO A 67 -10.98 -0.43 -5.51
CA PRO A 67 -10.15 0.76 -5.58
C PRO A 67 -11.02 2.01 -5.57
N VAL A 68 -10.63 3.01 -4.79
CA VAL A 68 -11.29 4.31 -4.72
C VAL A 68 -10.26 5.43 -4.89
N PRO A 69 -10.66 6.61 -5.42
CA PRO A 69 -9.82 7.79 -5.36
C PRO A 69 -9.41 8.10 -3.91
N LEU A 70 -8.15 8.47 -3.69
CA LEU A 70 -7.65 8.82 -2.35
C LEU A 70 -8.44 9.99 -1.71
N GLY A 71 -9.06 10.85 -2.53
CA GLY A 71 -9.94 11.92 -2.05
C GLY A 71 -11.19 11.40 -1.34
N GLU A 72 -11.77 10.30 -1.81
CA GLU A 72 -12.93 9.66 -1.14
C GLU A 72 -12.52 9.07 0.20
N LEU A 73 -11.34 8.46 0.27
CA LEU A 73 -10.77 7.95 1.52
C LEU A 73 -10.58 9.07 2.56
N LEU A 74 -10.02 10.20 2.12
CA LEU A 74 -9.83 11.38 2.97
C LEU A 74 -11.16 11.99 3.41
N ALA A 75 -12.14 12.09 2.52
CA ALA A 75 -13.47 12.60 2.84
C ALA A 75 -14.16 11.74 3.88
N ALA A 76 -14.15 10.41 3.71
CA ALA A 76 -14.68 9.45 4.67
C ALA A 76 -13.99 9.58 6.03
N ARG A 77 -12.66 9.73 6.06
CA ARG A 77 -11.92 9.94 7.31
C ARG A 77 -12.26 11.26 8.00
N ARG A 78 -12.48 12.34 7.25
CA ARG A 78 -12.89 13.64 7.83
C ARG A 78 -14.32 13.61 8.38
N ALA A 79 -15.21 12.85 7.74
CA ALA A 79 -16.60 12.71 8.16
C ALA A 79 -16.75 12.04 9.54
N THR A 80 -15.75 11.32 10.03
CA THR A 80 -15.78 10.73 11.39
C THR A 80 -15.65 11.78 12.51
N GLY A 81 -15.29 13.03 12.20
CA GLY A 81 -15.11 14.11 13.17
C GLY A 81 -13.83 13.99 14.02
N VAL A 82 -13.12 12.86 13.96
CA VAL A 82 -11.83 12.70 14.65
C VAL A 82 -10.78 13.56 13.93
N PRO A 83 -10.01 14.42 14.63
CA PRO A 83 -8.93 15.19 14.00
C PRO A 83 -7.93 14.29 13.26
N LEU A 84 -7.34 14.80 12.18
CA LEU A 84 -6.24 14.11 11.51
C LEU A 84 -4.98 14.20 12.38
N PRO A 85 -4.21 13.11 12.50
CA PRO A 85 -3.00 13.14 13.28
C PRO A 85 -1.96 14.06 12.64
N GLN A 86 -1.15 14.71 13.47
CA GLN A 86 -0.06 15.58 13.05
C GLN A 86 1.24 14.96 13.53
N TYR A 87 2.16 14.70 12.60
CA TYR A 87 3.47 14.14 12.89
C TYR A 87 4.55 15.03 12.29
N PRO A 88 5.67 15.26 13.00
CA PRO A 88 6.85 15.82 12.37
C PRO A 88 7.38 14.83 11.32
N MET A 89 7.89 15.36 10.21
CA MET A 89 8.34 14.56 9.07
C MET A 89 9.84 14.72 8.88
N ALA A 90 10.52 13.65 8.49
CA ALA A 90 11.95 13.69 8.18
C ALA A 90 12.32 12.64 7.11
N TYR A 91 13.53 12.75 6.58
CA TYR A 91 14.09 11.68 5.76
C TYR A 91 14.63 10.55 6.64
N GLY A 92 14.30 9.30 6.30
CA GLY A 92 14.79 8.11 6.98
C GLY A 92 14.80 6.89 6.05
N THR A 93 15.26 5.75 6.56
CA THR A 93 15.28 4.48 5.83
C THR A 93 14.06 3.64 6.21
N VAL A 94 13.52 2.90 5.24
CA VAL A 94 12.46 1.90 5.44
C VAL A 94 13.03 0.55 5.01
N PRO A 95 12.89 -0.53 5.82
CA PRO A 95 13.29 -1.88 5.40
C PRO A 95 12.73 -2.22 4.01
N GLY A 96 13.57 -2.82 3.15
CA GLY A 96 13.18 -3.18 1.78
C GLY A 96 13.25 -2.04 0.78
N ARG A 97 13.34 -0.77 1.21
CA ARG A 97 13.51 0.37 0.29
C ARG A 97 14.96 0.79 0.16
N HIS A 98 15.39 0.95 -1.08
CA HIS A 98 16.65 1.62 -1.38
C HIS A 98 16.55 3.13 -1.14
N GLY A 99 17.57 3.69 -0.49
CA GLY A 99 17.69 5.12 -0.24
C GLY A 99 16.91 5.59 1.00
N THR A 100 16.60 6.88 1.04
CA THR A 100 15.80 7.49 2.12
C THR A 100 14.46 7.98 1.58
N VAL A 101 13.42 7.83 2.40
CA VAL A 101 12.07 8.31 2.10
C VAL A 101 11.67 9.38 3.11
N PHE A 102 10.79 10.28 2.68
CA PHE A 102 10.21 11.29 3.56
C PHE A 102 9.04 10.67 4.33
N MET A 103 9.21 10.45 5.62
CA MET A 103 8.32 9.65 6.46
C MET A 103 8.00 10.37 7.78
N PRO A 104 6.86 10.06 8.42
CA PRO A 104 6.60 10.57 9.76
C PRO A 104 7.65 10.04 10.73
N LEU A 105 8.17 10.91 11.59
CA LEU A 105 8.94 10.47 12.75
C LEU A 105 7.98 9.69 13.65
N GLN A 106 8.30 8.41 13.87
CA GLN A 106 7.57 7.61 14.85
C GLN A 106 7.85 8.20 16.23
N ALA A 107 6.78 8.39 17.03
CA ALA A 107 6.88 8.81 18.42
C ALA A 107 7.49 7.71 19.28
#